data_AF-A0A222UCA7-F1
#
_entry.id   AF-A0A222UCA7-F1
#
_cell.length_a   1.000
_cell.length_b   1.000
_cell.length_c   1.000
_cell.angle_alpha   90.00
_cell.angle_beta   90.00
_cell.angle_gamma   90.00
#
_symmetry.space_group_name_H-M   'P 1'
#
loop_
_entity.id
_entity.type
_entity.pdbx_description
1 polymer ?
#
loop_
_entity_poly.entity_id
_entity_poly.type
_entity_poly.pdbx_seq_one_letter_code
_entity_poly.pdbx_strand_id
1 'polypeptide(L)' 'MVVKVYGPIKAACPQRVLACLLEKEVEFQIVHVDLEAGDHKKPDFLLRQ' A
#
# COMPACT_ATOMS: atom_id res chain seq x y z
N MET A 1 11.63 4.00 -11.88
CA MET A 1 10.40 4.28 -11.10
C MET A 1 10.02 2.99 -10.40
N VAL A 2 9.85 2.99 -9.08
CA VAL A 2 9.54 1.78 -8.28
C VAL A 2 8.07 1.81 -7.89
N VAL A 3 7.41 0.65 -7.91
CA VAL A 3 6.00 0.52 -7.51
C VAL A 3 5.86 0.85 -6.02
N LYS A 4 4.84 1.63 -5.64
CA LYS A 4 4.56 1.94 -4.24
C LYS A 4 3.23 1.34 -3.82
N VAL A 5 3.27 0.50 -2.78
CA VAL A 5 2.07 -0.07 -2.16
C VAL A 5 1.74 0.72 -0.91
N TYR A 6 0.60 1.39 -0.92
CA TYR A 6 0.13 2.22 0.18
C TYR A 6 -0.81 1.41 1.09
N GLY A 7 -0.44 1.21 2.34
CA GLY A 7 -1.28 0.51 3.30
C GLY A 7 -0.52 -0.12 4.48
N PRO A 8 -1.22 -0.62 5.50
CA PRO A 8 -0.60 -1.41 6.55
C PRO A 8 -0.16 -2.78 6.02
N ILE A 9 1.05 -3.21 6.37
CA ILE A 9 1.58 -4.53 6.01
C ILE A 9 0.73 -5.67 6.61
N LYS A 10 0.07 -5.40 7.74
CA LYS A 10 -0.77 -6.38 8.45
C LYS A 10 -2.21 -6.47 7.91
N ALA A 11 -2.61 -5.57 7.01
CA ALA A 11 -3.96 -5.59 6.46
C ALA A 11 -4.06 -6.58 5.29
N ALA A 12 -5.17 -7.31 5.22
CA ALA A 12 -5.37 -8.37 4.22
C ALA A 12 -5.27 -7.84 2.77
N CYS A 13 -5.78 -6.64 2.47
CA CYS A 13 -5.79 -6.11 1.11
C CYS A 13 -4.36 -5.80 0.60
N PRO A 14 -3.52 -5.00 1.30
CA PRO A 14 -2.11 -4.86 0.94
C PRO A 14 -1.36 -6.18 0.84
N GLN A 15 -1.58 -7.14 1.76
CA GLN A 15 -0.88 -8.44 1.70
C GLN A 15 -1.12 -9.21 0.41
N ARG A 16 -2.35 -9.19 -0.14
CA ARG A 16 -2.63 -9.82 -1.45
C ARG A 16 -1.81 -9.19 -2.57
N VAL A 17 -1.70 -7.86 -2.59
CA VAL A 17 -0.90 -7.13 -3.59
C VAL A 17 0.59 -7.47 -3.42
N LEU A 18 1.10 -7.46 -2.19
CA LEU A 18 2.50 -7.79 -1.89
C LEU A 18 2.85 -9.22 -2.32
N ALA A 19 1.97 -10.20 -2.08
CA ALA A 19 2.16 -11.57 -2.53
C ALA A 19 2.32 -11.65 -4.06
N CYS A 20 1.43 -10.99 -4.81
CA CYS A 20 1.55 -10.95 -6.28
C CYS A 20 2.83 -10.26 -6.75
N LEU A 21 3.24 -9.16 -6.11
CA LEU A 21 4.47 -8.46 -6.50
C LEU A 21 5.71 -9.31 -6.24
N LEU A 22 5.74 -10.06 -5.13
CA LEU A 22 6.80 -11.02 -4.83
C LEU A 22 6.83 -12.17 -5.84
N GLU A 23 5.69 -12.77 -6.16
CA GLU A 23 5.58 -13.87 -7.15
C GLU A 23 6.00 -13.43 -8.56
N LYS A 24 5.88 -12.14 -8.87
CA LYS A 24 6.24 -11.56 -10.17
C LYS A 24 7.62 -10.91 -10.18
N GLU A 25 8.38 -11.02 -9.11
CA GLU A 25 9.72 -10.41 -8.96
C GLU A 25 9.73 -8.91 -9.27
N VAL A 26 8.64 -8.21 -8.94
CA VAL A 26 8.52 -6.77 -9.17
C VAL A 26 9.16 -6.03 -8.00
N GLU A 27 10.07 -5.10 -8.26
CA GLU A 27 10.59 -4.21 -7.22
C GLU A 27 9.49 -3.25 -6.72
N PHE A 28 9.29 -3.21 -5.40
CA PHE A 28 8.32 -2.32 -4.77
C PHE A 28 8.81 -1.74 -3.45
N GLN A 29 8.15 -0.67 -3.03
CA GLN A 29 8.28 -0.06 -1.71
C GLN A 29 6.92 -0.03 -1.02
N ILE A 30 6.95 -0.15 0.30
CA ILE A 30 5.74 -0.06 1.13
C ILE A 30 5.70 1.33 1.75
N VAL A 31 4.58 2.02 1.56
CA VAL A 31 4.27 3.27 2.24
C VAL A 31 3.20 2.98 3.27
N HIS A 32 3.55 3.10 4.55
CA HIS A 32 2.61 2.86 5.63
C HIS A 32 1.48 3.89 5.60
N VAL A 33 0.25 3.43 5.85
CA VAL A 33 -0.95 4.28 5.97
C VAL A 33 -1.66 3.81 7.23
N ASP A 34 -1.80 4.71 8.21
CA ASP A 34 -2.51 4.39 9.43
C ASP A 34 -4.03 4.44 9.17
N LEU A 35 -4.67 3.27 9.20
CA LEU A 35 -6.10 3.16 8.98
C LEU A 35 -6.91 3.58 10.21
N GLU A 36 -6.37 3.39 11.41
CA GLU A 36 -7.02 3.76 12.68
C GLU A 36 -7.01 5.28 12.86
N ALA A 37 -5.90 5.93 12.52
CA ALA A 37 -5.81 7.39 12.49
C ALA A 37 -6.54 8.04 11.30
N GLY A 38 -7.10 7.25 10.38
CA GLY A 38 -7.86 7.75 9.23
C GLY A 38 -7.02 8.37 8.12
N ASP A 39 -5.73 8.05 8.01
CA ASP A 39 -4.83 8.64 7.00
C ASP A 39 -5.31 8.42 5.57
N HIS A 40 -5.92 7.26 5.32
CA HIS A 40 -6.53 6.89 4.04
C HIS A 40 -7.73 7.76 3.63
N LYS A 41 -8.19 8.66 4.49
CA LYS A 41 -9.25 9.65 4.21
C LYS A 41 -8.72 11.06 4.00
N LYS A 42 -7.42 11.30 4.22
CA LYS A 42 -6.82 12.64 4.03
C LYS A 42 -6.86 13.03 2.55
N PRO A 43 -7.05 14.32 2.22
CA PRO A 43 -7.11 14.77 0.82
C PRO A 43 -5.93 14.30 -0.04
N ASP A 44 -4.70 14.36 0.50
CA ASP A 44 -3.50 13.93 -0.21
C ASP A 44 -3.47 12.43 -0.54
N PHE A 45 -4.18 11.62 0.25
CA PHE A 45 -4.35 10.19 0.00
C PHE A 45 -5.48 9.92 -1.01
N LEU A 46 -6.58 10.67 -0.90
CA LEU A 46 -7.72 10.58 -1.82
C LEU A 46 -7.37 10.99 -3.26
N LEU A 47 -6.24 11.64 -3.51
CA LEU A 47 -5.73 11.89 -4.85
C LEU A 47 -4.97 10.68 -5.45
N ARG A 48 -4.84 9.57 -4.70
CA ARG A 48 -4.06 8.37 -5.07
C ARG A 48 -4.90 7.11 -5.29
N GLN A 49 -6.21 7.19 -5.12
CA GLN A 49 -7.18 6.09 -5.34
C GLN A 49 -7.46 5.86 -6.83
#